data_AF-A0A0A0NBK3-F1
#
_entry.id   AF-A0A0A0NBK3-F1
#
_cell.length_a   1.000
_cell.length_b   1.000
_cell.length_c   1.000
_cell.angle_alpha   90.00
_cell.angle_beta   90.00
_cell.angle_gamma   90.00
#
_symmetry.space_group_name_H-M   'P 1'
#
loop_
_entity.id
_entity.type
_entity.pdbx_description
1 polymer ?
#
loop_
_entity_poly.entity_id
_entity_poly.type
_entity_poly.pdbx_seq_one_letter_code
_entity_poly.pdbx_strand_id
1 'polypeptide(L)'
;MTATVFAFLSWAGFEACASLGEETDDPRRNIPRALAGSVLLTGVLYILMMFVQTIGFGTDDKGVSEFAGTESALVTLSDSYMGTWFSLVVAFTAVASAFAAAPSSSAAASRMVFALARDGFGPPALSRSDPGTGAPTRALWLCGGVGITFTLVMYGVGTSAFDTYYWYATIGVLCVLVVYALAGFGVIPRPGA
;
A
#
# COMPACT_ATOMS: atom_id res chain seq x y z
N MET A 1 -15.20 -6.24 9.97
CA MET A 1 -14.54 -4.95 10.26
C MET A 1 -13.23 -4.79 9.51
N THR A 2 -12.41 -5.85 9.39
CA THR A 2 -11.17 -5.86 8.60
C THR A 2 -11.37 -5.55 7.12
N ALA A 3 -12.43 -6.08 6.48
CA ALA A 3 -12.69 -5.86 5.04
C ALA A 3 -12.70 -4.38 4.61
N THR A 4 -13.28 -3.49 5.43
CA THR A 4 -13.32 -2.04 5.13
C THR A 4 -11.94 -1.41 5.20
N VAL A 5 -11.10 -1.83 6.14
CA VAL A 5 -9.71 -1.36 6.27
C VAL A 5 -8.91 -1.73 5.02
N PHE A 6 -9.03 -2.96 4.52
CA PHE A 6 -8.39 -3.37 3.27
C PHE A 6 -8.94 -2.65 2.06
N ALA A 7 -10.25 -2.39 2.02
CA ALA A 7 -10.81 -1.56 0.94
C ALA A 7 -10.14 -0.19 0.92
N PHE A 8 -10.00 0.50 2.06
CA PHE A 8 -9.24 1.75 2.14
C PHE A 8 -7.76 1.59 1.78
N LEU A 9 -7.11 0.51 2.23
CA LEU A 9 -5.71 0.21 1.87
C LEU A 9 -5.54 0.08 0.35
N SER A 10 -6.48 -0.56 -0.33
CA SER A 10 -6.44 -0.73 -1.80
C SER A 10 -6.48 0.61 -2.55
N TRP A 11 -7.03 1.66 -1.92
CA TRP A 11 -7.00 3.01 -2.47
C TRP A 11 -5.80 3.84 -2.03
N ALA A 12 -5.03 3.40 -1.03
CA ALA A 12 -3.85 4.14 -0.59
C ALA A 12 -2.76 4.11 -1.68
N GLY A 13 -2.17 5.27 -2.00
CA GLY A 13 -1.05 5.38 -2.95
C GLY A 13 -1.34 6.18 -4.22
N PHE A 14 -2.58 6.61 -4.47
CA PHE A 14 -2.84 7.56 -5.56
C PHE A 14 -2.11 8.89 -5.35
N GLU A 15 -1.79 9.27 -4.10
CA GLU A 15 -1.05 10.49 -3.79
C GLU A 15 0.40 10.47 -4.27
N ALA A 16 0.96 9.30 -4.59
CA ALA A 16 2.32 9.19 -5.10
C ALA A 16 2.52 10.00 -6.39
N CYS A 17 1.46 10.17 -7.21
CA CYS A 17 1.49 11.02 -8.39
C CYS A 17 1.77 12.51 -8.08
N ALA A 18 1.38 12.99 -6.89
CA ALA A 18 1.64 14.37 -6.48
C ALA A 18 3.11 14.59 -6.09
N SER A 19 3.80 13.55 -5.59
CA SER A 19 5.21 13.64 -5.17
C SER A 19 6.18 13.82 -6.33
N LEU A 20 5.78 13.41 -7.54
CA LEU A 20 6.55 13.58 -8.79
C LEU A 20 6.23 14.88 -9.54
N GLY A 21 5.56 15.84 -8.89
CA GLY A 21 5.15 17.08 -9.52
C GLY A 21 6.30 17.95 -10.02
N GLU A 22 7.47 17.89 -9.38
CA GLU A 22 8.67 18.62 -9.80
C GLU A 22 9.32 18.05 -11.08
N GLU A 23 9.07 16.77 -11.38
CA GLU A 23 9.59 16.06 -12.56
C GLU A 23 8.56 15.96 -13.70
N THR A 24 7.37 16.52 -13.52
CA THR A 24 6.25 16.42 -14.46
C THR A 24 6.16 17.67 -15.34
N ASP A 25 6.08 17.49 -16.66
CA ASP A 25 5.75 18.58 -17.59
C ASP A 25 4.35 19.14 -17.29
N ASP A 26 4.19 20.47 -17.24
CA ASP A 26 2.95 21.18 -16.89
C ASP A 26 2.16 20.54 -15.71
N PRO A 27 2.70 20.64 -14.47
CA PRO A 27 2.13 19.96 -13.31
C PRO A 27 0.70 20.41 -12.98
N ARG A 28 0.32 21.65 -13.35
CA ARG A 28 -1.02 22.20 -13.09
C ARG A 28 -2.11 21.45 -13.86
N ARG A 29 -1.79 20.84 -15.00
CA ARG A 29 -2.74 20.09 -15.82
C ARG A 29 -2.56 18.59 -15.71
N ASN A 30 -1.31 18.12 -15.65
CA ASN A 30 -1.01 16.70 -15.72
C ASN A 30 -1.23 15.97 -14.41
N ILE A 31 -0.88 16.57 -13.26
CA ILE A 31 -1.12 15.97 -11.94
C ILE A 31 -2.62 15.71 -11.68
N PRO A 32 -3.55 16.68 -11.83
CA PRO A 32 -4.96 16.41 -11.55
C PRO A 32 -5.59 15.40 -12.51
N ARG A 33 -5.14 15.35 -13.77
CA ARG A 33 -5.60 14.34 -14.75
C ARG A 33 -5.07 12.95 -14.43
N ALA A 34 -3.79 12.84 -14.07
CA ALA A 34 -3.19 11.58 -13.65
C ALA A 34 -3.88 11.06 -12.39
N LEU A 35 -4.10 11.92 -11.39
CA LEU A 35 -4.82 11.59 -10.16
C LEU A 35 -6.23 11.04 -10.45
N ALA A 36 -7.04 11.79 -11.20
CA ALA A 36 -8.40 11.39 -11.55
C ALA A 36 -8.42 10.12 -12.42
N GLY A 37 -7.50 10.02 -13.39
CA GLY A 37 -7.36 8.87 -14.27
C GLY A 37 -6.98 7.60 -13.50
N SER A 38 -6.00 7.69 -12.59
CA SER A 38 -5.59 6.58 -11.73
C SER A 38 -6.75 6.11 -10.86
N VAL A 39 -7.46 7.02 -10.19
CA VAL A 39 -8.60 6.68 -9.32
C VAL A 39 -9.75 6.05 -10.10
N LEU A 40 -10.11 6.59 -11.26
CA LEU A 40 -11.20 6.02 -12.08
C LEU A 40 -10.82 4.65 -12.63
N LEU A 41 -9.60 4.52 -13.16
CA LEU A 41 -9.12 3.26 -13.74
C LEU A 41 -9.04 2.16 -12.68
N THR A 42 -8.41 2.42 -11.53
CA THR A 42 -8.33 1.43 -10.44
C THR A 42 -9.70 1.11 -9.87
N GLY A 43 -10.59 2.10 -9.74
CA GLY A 43 -11.97 1.89 -9.30
C GLY A 43 -12.75 0.94 -10.20
N VAL A 44 -12.70 1.18 -11.52
CA VAL A 44 -13.36 0.30 -12.50
C VAL A 44 -12.76 -1.10 -12.46
N LEU A 45 -11.44 -1.22 -12.38
CA LEU A 45 -10.77 -2.52 -12.28
C LEU A 45 -11.15 -3.25 -10.98
N TYR A 46 -11.25 -2.57 -9.84
CA TYR A 46 -11.68 -3.19 -8.59
C TYR A 46 -13.11 -3.68 -8.63
N ILE A 47 -14.04 -2.87 -9.16
CA ILE A 47 -15.43 -3.28 -9.33
C ILE A 47 -15.51 -4.52 -10.23
N LEU A 48 -14.79 -4.49 -11.35
CA LEU A 48 -14.77 -5.61 -12.30
C LEU A 48 -14.19 -6.88 -11.67
N MET A 49 -13.07 -6.79 -10.96
CA MET A 49 -12.44 -7.94 -10.31
C MET A 49 -13.32 -8.51 -9.19
N MET A 50 -13.94 -7.65 -8.37
CA MET A 50 -14.90 -8.10 -7.34
C MET A 50 -16.13 -8.77 -7.95
N PHE A 51 -16.65 -8.24 -9.05
CA PHE A 51 -17.77 -8.84 -9.78
C PHE A 51 -17.40 -10.23 -10.32
N VAL A 52 -16.25 -10.35 -10.97
CA VAL A 52 -15.75 -11.64 -11.49
C VAL A 52 -15.52 -12.64 -10.37
N GLN A 53 -14.92 -12.24 -9.25
CA GLN A 53 -14.69 -13.13 -8.11
C GLN A 53 -16.00 -13.59 -7.47
N THR A 54 -16.94 -12.68 -7.26
CA THR A 54 -18.26 -13.00 -6.68
C THR A 54 -19.02 -14.01 -7.54
N ILE A 55 -19.01 -13.84 -8.85
CA ILE A 55 -19.66 -14.79 -9.78
C ILE A 55 -18.87 -16.10 -9.88
N GLY A 56 -17.54 -16.04 -9.85
CA GLY A 56 -16.67 -17.21 -9.94
C GLY A 56 -16.79 -18.19 -8.78
N PHE A 57 -16.98 -17.68 -7.55
CA PHE A 57 -17.28 -18.53 -6.38
C PHE A 57 -18.77 -18.91 -6.29
N GLY A 58 -19.64 -18.18 -6.98
CA GLY A 58 -21.08 -18.33 -6.93
C GLY A 58 -21.74 -17.48 -5.86
N THR A 59 -22.99 -17.08 -6.12
CA THR A 59 -23.78 -16.20 -5.25
C THR A 59 -24.60 -16.94 -4.19
N ASP A 60 -24.48 -18.27 -4.13
CA ASP A 60 -25.14 -19.09 -3.11
C ASP A 60 -24.42 -18.96 -1.76
N ASP A 61 -25.11 -19.26 -0.65
CA ASP A 61 -24.55 -19.15 0.70
C ASP A 61 -23.20 -19.88 0.87
N LYS A 62 -23.03 -21.00 0.17
CA LYS A 62 -21.77 -21.76 0.15
C LYS A 62 -20.65 -20.99 -0.55
N GLY A 63 -20.91 -20.47 -1.75
CA GLY A 63 -19.93 -19.71 -2.55
C GLY A 63 -19.50 -18.43 -1.84
N VAL A 64 -20.44 -17.73 -1.22
CA VAL A 64 -20.15 -16.53 -0.41
C VAL A 64 -19.29 -16.89 0.81
N SER A 65 -19.58 -18.00 1.50
CA SER A 65 -18.79 -18.44 2.64
C SER A 65 -17.36 -18.86 2.25
N GLU A 66 -17.21 -19.50 1.10
CA GLU A 66 -15.91 -19.93 0.57
C GLU A 66 -15.08 -18.73 0.11
N PHE A 67 -15.69 -17.79 -0.60
CA PHE A 67 -15.05 -16.54 -0.99
C PHE A 67 -14.57 -15.74 0.23
N ALA A 68 -15.38 -15.65 1.30
CA ALA A 68 -15.02 -14.95 2.52
C ALA A 68 -13.89 -15.63 3.31
N GLY A 69 -13.78 -16.97 3.22
CA GLY A 69 -12.73 -17.74 3.87
C GLY A 69 -11.44 -17.92 3.05
N THR A 70 -11.45 -17.52 1.79
CA THR A 70 -10.32 -17.73 0.87
C THR A 70 -9.34 -16.56 0.93
N GLU A 71 -8.10 -16.85 1.31
CA GLU A 71 -7.02 -15.84 1.41
C GLU A 71 -6.56 -15.32 0.03
N SER A 72 -6.63 -16.16 -1.01
CA SER A 72 -6.23 -15.82 -2.38
C SER A 72 -7.26 -16.21 -3.43
N ALA A 73 -8.38 -15.48 -3.44
CA ALA A 73 -9.53 -15.74 -4.31
C ALA A 73 -9.16 -15.86 -5.80
N LEU A 74 -8.27 -14.99 -6.30
CA LEU A 74 -7.82 -15.01 -7.70
C LEU A 74 -6.98 -16.25 -8.04
N VAL A 75 -6.13 -16.72 -7.13
CA VAL A 75 -5.30 -17.93 -7.35
C VAL A 75 -6.20 -19.16 -7.33
N THR A 76 -7.14 -19.24 -6.39
CA THR A 76 -8.10 -20.35 -6.32
C THR A 76 -9.00 -20.42 -7.56
N LEU A 77 -9.54 -19.29 -8.02
CA LEU A 77 -10.37 -19.25 -9.23
C LEU A 77 -9.57 -19.53 -10.51
N SER A 78 -8.34 -19.04 -10.60
CA SER A 78 -7.51 -19.34 -11.78
C SER A 78 -7.16 -20.82 -11.86
N ASP A 79 -6.95 -21.49 -10.74
CA ASP A 79 -6.74 -22.94 -10.69
C ASP A 79 -7.99 -23.71 -11.12
N SER A 80 -9.17 -23.32 -10.59
CA SER A 80 -10.43 -24.02 -10.88
C SER A 80 -10.91 -23.85 -12.34
N TYR A 81 -10.70 -22.68 -12.95
CA TYR A 81 -11.22 -22.39 -14.30
C TYR A 81 -10.20 -22.57 -15.42
N MET A 82 -8.91 -22.31 -15.16
CA MET A 82 -7.86 -22.33 -16.21
C MET A 82 -6.76 -23.35 -15.95
N GLY A 83 -6.75 -23.97 -14.77
CA GLY A 83 -5.78 -24.98 -14.35
C GLY A 83 -4.53 -24.40 -13.69
N THR A 84 -3.75 -25.29 -13.08
CA THR A 84 -2.63 -24.95 -12.19
C THR A 84 -1.50 -24.15 -12.85
N TRP A 85 -1.30 -24.29 -14.16
CA TRP A 85 -0.29 -23.49 -14.85
C TRP A 85 -0.59 -21.99 -14.79
N PHE A 86 -1.87 -21.60 -14.88
CA PHE A 86 -2.28 -20.20 -14.87
C PHE A 86 -2.31 -19.65 -13.44
N SER A 87 -2.73 -20.45 -12.47
CA SER A 87 -2.70 -20.07 -11.05
C SER A 87 -1.27 -19.79 -10.57
N LEU A 88 -0.28 -20.56 -11.05
CA LEU A 88 1.14 -20.29 -10.79
C LEU A 88 1.62 -18.95 -11.38
N VAL A 89 1.16 -18.60 -12.57
CA VAL A 89 1.49 -17.28 -13.17
C VAL A 89 0.88 -16.15 -12.33
N VAL A 90 -0.39 -16.27 -11.95
CA VAL A 90 -1.07 -15.29 -11.10
C VAL A 90 -0.36 -15.14 -9.75
N ALA A 91 -0.01 -16.28 -9.11
CA ALA A 91 0.72 -16.29 -7.85
C ALA A 91 2.10 -15.64 -7.99
N PHE A 92 2.84 -15.94 -9.06
CA PHE A 92 4.14 -15.33 -9.33
C PHE A 92 4.04 -13.82 -9.53
N THR A 93 3.06 -13.34 -10.31
CA THR A 93 2.83 -11.90 -10.49
C THR A 93 2.45 -11.21 -9.18
N ALA A 94 1.64 -11.86 -8.33
CA ALA A 94 1.29 -11.34 -7.01
C ALA A 94 2.53 -11.20 -6.11
N VAL A 95 3.38 -12.23 -6.06
CA VAL A 95 4.64 -12.20 -5.28
C VAL A 95 5.59 -11.15 -5.83
N ALA A 96 5.76 -11.06 -7.16
CA ALA A 96 6.61 -10.05 -7.78
C ALA A 96 6.13 -8.63 -7.49
N SER A 97 4.81 -8.39 -7.51
CA SER A 97 4.20 -7.11 -7.17
C SER A 97 4.45 -6.75 -5.70
N ALA A 98 4.21 -7.69 -4.78
CA ALA A 98 4.49 -7.49 -3.35
C ALA A 98 5.97 -7.21 -3.09
N PHE A 99 6.86 -7.94 -3.77
CA PHE A 99 8.30 -7.73 -3.69
C PHE A 99 8.72 -6.37 -4.23
N ALA A 100 8.12 -5.85 -5.31
CA ALA A 100 8.41 -4.51 -5.81
C ALA A 100 7.89 -3.40 -4.88
N ALA A 101 6.74 -3.63 -4.23
CA ALA A 101 6.12 -2.67 -3.32
C ALA A 101 6.93 -2.49 -2.02
N ALA A 102 7.54 -3.55 -1.49
CA ALA A 102 8.31 -3.51 -0.24
C ALA A 102 9.53 -2.53 -0.26
N PRO A 103 10.48 -2.60 -1.21
CA PRO A 103 11.59 -1.67 -1.28
C PRO A 103 11.15 -0.28 -1.72
N SER A 104 10.12 -0.16 -2.57
CA SER A 104 9.58 1.14 -3.00
C SER A 104 9.00 1.93 -1.82
N SER A 105 8.15 1.30 -1.02
CA SER A 105 7.56 1.90 0.18
C SER A 105 8.63 2.20 1.25
N SER A 106 9.59 1.30 1.45
CA SER A 106 10.71 1.52 2.37
C SER A 106 11.58 2.71 1.95
N ALA A 107 11.84 2.87 0.65
CA ALA A 107 12.56 4.01 0.11
C ALA A 107 11.77 5.33 0.32
N ALA A 108 10.47 5.34 0.04
CA ALA A 108 9.61 6.50 0.26
C ALA A 108 9.58 6.89 1.75
N ALA A 109 9.37 5.94 2.66
CA ALA A 109 9.40 6.16 4.10
C ALA A 109 10.75 6.72 4.57
N SER A 110 11.85 6.18 4.06
CA SER A 110 13.20 6.65 4.42
C SER A 110 13.44 8.12 4.03
N ARG A 111 12.90 8.58 2.90
CA ARG A 111 12.98 9.97 2.45
C ARG A 111 12.15 10.90 3.34
N MET A 112 10.98 10.47 3.79
CA MET A 112 10.17 11.23 4.75
C MET A 112 10.90 11.37 6.10
N VAL A 113 11.47 10.27 6.63
CA VAL A 113 12.25 10.30 7.87
C VAL A 113 13.49 11.19 7.75
N PHE A 114 14.18 11.14 6.60
CA PHE A 114 15.31 12.02 6.31
C PHE A 114 14.90 13.50 6.30
N ALA A 115 13.80 13.84 5.63
CA ALA A 115 13.29 15.21 5.60
C ALA A 115 12.92 15.70 7.02
N LEU A 116 12.24 14.86 7.80
CA LEU A 116 11.89 15.15 9.20
C LEU A 116 13.14 15.43 10.06
N ALA A 117 14.17 14.58 9.91
CA ALA A 117 15.43 14.74 10.63
C ALA A 117 16.22 15.98 10.18
N ARG A 118 16.11 16.38 8.91
CA ARG A 118 16.72 17.61 8.38
C ARG A 118 16.05 18.86 8.97
N ASP A 119 14.76 18.80 9.24
CA ASP A 119 13.98 19.89 9.85
C ASP A 119 14.14 19.94 11.39
N GLY A 120 15.05 19.14 11.95
CA GLY A 120 15.41 19.12 13.37
C GLY A 120 14.62 18.11 14.21
N PHE A 121 13.68 17.38 13.61
CA PHE A 121 12.88 16.36 14.28
C PHE A 121 13.54 14.99 14.13
N GLY A 122 14.45 14.66 15.06
CA GLY A 122 15.06 13.34 15.18
C GLY A 122 16.59 13.36 15.32
N PRO A 123 17.24 12.17 15.38
CA PRO A 123 18.69 12.07 15.46
C PRO A 123 19.38 12.71 14.24
N PRO A 124 20.44 13.54 14.43
CA PRO A 124 21.21 14.13 13.33
C PRO A 124 21.88 13.11 12.41
N ALA A 125 21.96 11.85 12.85
CA ALA A 125 22.47 10.76 12.05
C ALA A 125 21.53 10.37 10.89
N LEU A 126 20.21 10.62 11.02
CA LEU A 126 19.20 10.26 10.02
C LEU A 126 19.07 11.31 8.91
N SER A 127 19.55 12.54 9.14
CA SER A 127 19.60 13.61 8.13
C SER A 127 20.84 13.53 7.22
N ARG A 128 21.62 12.45 7.31
CA ARG A 128 22.79 12.21 6.44
C ARG A 128 22.42 11.31 5.28
N SER A 129 22.63 11.81 4.07
CA SER A 129 22.60 11.01 2.84
C SER A 129 23.94 10.36 2.58
N ASP A 130 23.92 9.24 1.87
CA ASP A 130 25.12 8.56 1.41
C ASP A 130 25.74 9.31 0.21
N PRO A 131 27.07 9.58 0.21
CA PRO A 131 27.71 10.36 -0.85
C PRO A 131 27.75 9.67 -2.21
N GLY A 132 27.68 8.33 -2.26
CA GLY A 132 27.75 7.57 -3.51
C GLY A 132 26.40 7.41 -4.18
N THR A 133 25.36 7.10 -3.41
CA THR A 133 24.01 6.82 -3.93
C THR A 133 23.04 8.00 -3.81
N GLY A 134 23.38 9.03 -3.01
CA GLY A 134 22.47 10.13 -2.70
C GLY A 134 21.27 9.74 -1.82
N ALA A 135 21.12 8.45 -1.50
CA ALA A 135 20.00 7.93 -0.72
C ALA A 135 20.24 8.06 0.79
N PRO A 136 19.19 8.23 1.61
CA PRO A 136 19.32 8.28 3.07
C PRO A 136 19.45 6.86 3.67
N THR A 137 20.60 6.22 3.43
CA THR A 137 20.84 4.80 3.77
C THR A 137 20.57 4.47 5.25
N ARG A 138 20.88 5.39 6.17
CA ARG A 138 20.61 5.21 7.61
C ARG A 138 19.12 5.22 7.95
N ALA A 139 18.36 6.12 7.32
CA ALA A 139 16.90 6.14 7.47
C ALA A 139 16.27 4.90 6.83
N LEU A 140 16.83 4.41 5.72
CA LEU A 140 16.39 3.18 5.08
C LEU A 140 16.60 1.96 5.97
N TRP A 141 17.80 1.81 6.56
CA TRP A 141 18.07 0.74 7.53
C TRP A 141 17.19 0.83 8.77
N LEU A 142 16.88 2.03 9.25
CA LEU A 142 15.93 2.21 10.35
C LEU A 142 14.53 1.71 9.96
N CYS A 143 14.00 2.14 8.81
CA CYS A 143 12.67 1.73 8.34
C CYS A 143 12.61 0.21 8.12
N GLY A 144 13.59 -0.36 7.43
CA GLY A 144 13.69 -1.80 7.21
C GLY A 144 13.89 -2.57 8.52
N GLY A 145 14.71 -2.07 9.43
CA GLY A 145 14.96 -2.68 10.73
C GLY A 145 13.71 -2.71 11.62
N VAL A 146 12.92 -1.64 11.63
CA VAL A 146 11.63 -1.60 12.34
C VAL A 146 10.68 -2.64 11.75
N GLY A 147 10.59 -2.73 10.41
CA GLY A 147 9.76 -3.72 9.73
C GLY A 147 10.19 -5.16 10.05
N ILE A 148 11.48 -5.47 9.90
CA ILE A 148 12.01 -6.81 10.21
C ILE A 148 11.76 -7.16 11.68
N THR A 149 12.00 -6.23 12.60
CA THR A 149 11.80 -6.45 14.04
C THR A 149 10.34 -6.75 14.34
N PHE A 150 9.40 -5.99 13.78
CA PHE A 150 7.97 -6.23 13.95
C PHE A 150 7.58 -7.62 13.41
N THR A 151 8.07 -7.99 12.24
CA THR A 151 7.83 -9.32 11.65
C THR A 151 8.39 -10.45 12.52
N LEU A 152 9.59 -10.28 13.07
CA LEU A 152 10.21 -11.27 13.97
C LEU A 152 9.44 -11.42 15.29
N VAL A 153 8.94 -10.31 15.85
CA VAL A 153 8.10 -10.34 17.06
C VAL A 153 6.79 -11.07 16.79
N MET A 154 6.12 -10.77 15.69
CA MET A 154 4.88 -11.46 15.29
C MET A 154 5.12 -12.97 15.07
N TYR A 155 6.21 -13.32 14.37
CA TYR A 155 6.62 -14.71 14.22
C TYR A 155 6.87 -15.40 15.58
N GLY A 156 7.51 -14.72 16.52
CA GLY A 156 7.75 -15.24 17.88
C GLY A 156 6.48 -15.43 18.72
N VAL A 157 5.41 -14.68 18.44
CA VAL A 157 4.08 -14.83 19.06
C VAL A 157 3.27 -15.97 18.41
N GLY A 158 3.78 -16.56 17.31
CA GLY A 158 3.15 -17.68 16.61
C GLY A 158 2.00 -17.26 15.69
N THR A 159 1.96 -16.00 15.25
CA THR A 159 0.95 -15.53 14.29
C THR A 159 1.22 -16.05 12.89
N SER A 160 0.17 -16.25 12.10
CA SER A 160 0.31 -16.61 10.68
C SER A 160 0.92 -15.45 9.87
N ALA A 161 1.44 -15.75 8.66
CA ALA A 161 1.95 -14.74 7.75
C ALA A 161 0.85 -13.75 7.32
N PHE A 162 -0.36 -14.25 7.10
CA PHE A 162 -1.53 -13.43 6.75
C PHE A 162 -1.95 -12.52 7.91
N ASP A 163 -1.94 -13.01 9.15
CA ASP A 163 -2.23 -12.17 10.32
C ASP A 163 -1.18 -11.07 10.50
N THR A 164 0.10 -11.40 10.29
CA THR A 164 1.18 -10.42 10.34
C THR A 164 0.97 -9.32 9.31
N TYR A 165 0.62 -9.70 8.08
CA TYR A 165 0.23 -8.76 7.03
C TYR A 165 -1.00 -7.94 7.42
N TYR A 166 -2.00 -8.56 8.08
CA TYR A 166 -3.20 -7.86 8.53
C TYR A 166 -2.92 -6.80 9.57
N TRP A 167 -1.99 -7.05 10.48
CA TRP A 167 -1.52 -6.04 11.42
C TRP A 167 -0.82 -4.88 10.72
N TYR A 168 0.08 -5.16 9.77
CA TYR A 168 0.73 -4.13 8.96
C TYR A 168 -0.26 -3.25 8.21
N ALA A 169 -1.18 -3.89 7.49
CA ALA A 169 -2.23 -3.21 6.74
C ALA A 169 -3.09 -2.33 7.64
N THR A 170 -3.51 -2.85 8.80
CA THR A 170 -4.38 -2.12 9.72
C THR A 170 -3.69 -0.90 10.32
N ILE A 171 -2.45 -1.07 10.81
CA ILE A 171 -1.67 0.03 11.36
C ILE A 171 -1.42 1.08 10.27
N GLY A 172 -1.02 0.65 9.07
CA GLY A 172 -0.75 1.53 7.94
C GLY A 172 -1.98 2.37 7.55
N VAL A 173 -3.14 1.74 7.38
CA VAL A 173 -4.39 2.45 7.05
C VAL A 173 -4.80 3.42 8.14
N LEU A 174 -4.72 3.03 9.41
CA LEU A 174 -5.07 3.93 10.51
C LEU A 174 -4.16 5.17 10.54
N CYS A 175 -2.85 4.99 10.32
CA CYS A 175 -1.92 6.11 10.20
C CYS A 175 -2.28 7.03 9.03
N VAL A 176 -2.55 6.46 7.85
CA VAL A 176 -2.92 7.23 6.65
C VAL A 176 -4.26 7.96 6.85
N LEU A 177 -5.25 7.33 7.47
CA LEU A 177 -6.54 7.96 7.77
C LEU A 177 -6.38 9.16 8.69
N VAL A 178 -5.51 9.08 9.71
CA VAL A 178 -5.19 10.23 10.57
C VAL A 178 -4.56 11.36 9.76
N VAL A 179 -3.60 11.03 8.88
CA VAL A 179 -2.97 12.03 8.01
C VAL A 179 -3.99 12.69 7.07
N TYR A 180 -4.87 11.91 6.44
CA TYR A 180 -5.93 12.45 5.58
C TYR A 180 -6.93 13.30 6.35
N ALA A 181 -7.29 12.92 7.58
CA ALA A 181 -8.14 13.74 8.43
C ALA A 181 -7.48 15.09 8.73
N LEU A 182 -6.20 15.09 9.13
CA LEU A 182 -5.43 16.31 9.39
C LEU A 182 -5.28 17.18 8.13
N ALA A 183 -5.00 16.58 6.98
CA ALA A 183 -4.91 17.28 5.71
C ALA A 183 -6.26 17.92 5.33
N GLY A 184 -7.37 17.21 5.56
CA GLY A 184 -8.72 17.72 5.37
C GLY A 184 -9.01 18.95 6.24
N PHE A 185 -8.65 18.91 7.53
CA PHE A 185 -8.79 20.07 8.42
C PHE A 185 -7.89 21.24 8.01
N GLY A 186 -6.70 20.98 7.49
CA GLY A 186 -5.75 22.00 7.03
C GLY A 186 -6.22 22.77 5.78
N VAL A 187 -7.06 22.15 4.94
CA VAL A 187 -7.63 22.77 3.73
C VAL A 187 -8.83 23.66 4.02
N ILE A 188 -9.46 23.55 5.19
CA ILE A 188 -10.58 24.41 5.57
C ILE A 188 -10.07 25.85 5.64
N PRO A 189 -10.53 26.77 4.76
CA PRO A 189 -10.09 28.15 4.79
C PRO A 189 -10.40 28.73 6.16
N ARG A 190 -9.38 29.26 6.84
CA ARG A 190 -9.62 30.04 8.06
C ARG A 190 -10.41 31.28 7.64
N PRO A 191 -11.58 31.56 8.25
CA PRO A 191 -12.28 32.80 7.98
C PRO A 191 -11.40 33.95 8.52
N GLY A 192 -10.65 34.62 7.62
CA GLY A 192 -9.86 35.81 7.93
C GLY A 192 -8.37 35.81 7.56
N ALA A 193 -7.88 34.91 6.69
CA ALA A 193 -6.52 34.98 6.13
C ALA A 193 -6.53 35.36 4.63
#